data_AF-A0A1E4JRK0-F1
#
_entry.id   AF-A0A1E4JRK0-F1
#
_cell.length_a   1.000
_cell.length_b   1.000
_cell.length_c   1.000
_cell.angle_alpha   90.00
_cell.angle_beta   90.00
_cell.angle_gamma   90.00
#
_symmetry.space_group_name_H-M   'P 1'
#
loop_
_entity.id
_entity.type
_entity.pdbx_description
1 polymer ?
#
loop_
_entity_poly.entity_id
_entity_poly.type
_entity_poly.pdbx_seq_one_letter_code
_entity_poly.pdbx_strand_id
1 'polypeptide(L)'
;MTIYCDESGGLNAGAMTFAAVMLTPEAAAAIHARFRAVTGLRGELKGSRISLTERAYLLELFDRAGGRAWVAVAERERLLPNANGTPPSDLALYAALLDSAVGHWLPETGGVCTDVVIDDGRYDPAILTRVRDTIQAGLGHWGRASLADSRRSDGVQIADVVANSLYNITARSQRAHRIGIILEPLLASRAIRVAELIQLP
;
A
#
# COMPACT_ATOMS: atom_id res chain seq x y z
N MET A 1 13.00 8.60 -7.18
CA MET A 1 11.68 8.31 -6.55
C MET A 1 11.76 6.93 -5.93
N THR A 2 10.99 6.66 -4.89
CA THR A 2 10.93 5.37 -4.21
C THR A 2 9.48 4.95 -4.10
N ILE A 3 9.19 3.68 -4.37
CA ILE A 3 7.88 3.07 -4.14
C ILE A 3 7.93 2.38 -2.79
N TYR A 4 7.11 2.82 -1.86
CA TYR A 4 6.92 2.23 -0.55
C TYR A 4 5.66 1.39 -0.55
N CYS A 5 5.79 0.15 -0.08
CA CYS A 5 4.74 -0.85 -0.16
C CYS A 5 4.34 -1.32 1.24
N ASP A 6 3.04 -1.30 1.53
CA ASP A 6 2.45 -1.91 2.72
C ASP A 6 1.04 -2.41 2.38
N GLU A 7 0.54 -3.34 3.17
CA GLU A 7 -0.76 -3.97 2.99
C GLU A 7 -1.71 -3.75 4.17
N SER A 8 -3.00 -3.98 3.95
CA SER A 8 -3.98 -3.99 5.04
C SER A 8 -5.03 -5.07 4.84
N GLY A 9 -5.42 -5.70 5.95
CA GLY A 9 -6.48 -6.71 5.98
C GLY A 9 -5.98 -8.12 5.66
N GLY A 10 -6.88 -8.93 5.13
CA GLY A 10 -6.70 -10.34 4.81
C GLY A 10 -8.03 -10.97 4.42
N LEU A 11 -8.02 -12.06 3.66
CA LEU A 11 -9.26 -12.65 3.13
C LEU A 11 -10.26 -13.04 4.23
N ASN A 12 -9.77 -13.46 5.39
CA ASN A 12 -10.63 -13.78 6.54
C ASN A 12 -11.39 -12.56 7.08
N ALA A 13 -10.89 -11.34 6.83
CA ALA A 13 -11.50 -10.09 7.22
C ALA A 13 -12.33 -9.44 6.09
N GLY A 14 -12.56 -10.15 4.98
CA GLY A 14 -13.43 -9.75 3.87
C GLY A 14 -12.72 -9.10 2.69
N ALA A 15 -11.55 -8.49 2.91
CA ALA A 15 -10.75 -7.88 1.85
C ALA A 15 -9.25 -7.83 2.22
N MET A 16 -8.40 -7.73 1.21
CA MET A 16 -6.99 -7.38 1.36
C MET A 16 -6.64 -6.28 0.36
N THR A 17 -5.89 -5.28 0.80
CA THR A 17 -5.39 -4.21 -0.06
C THR A 17 -3.88 -4.10 0.07
N PHE A 18 -3.23 -3.63 -0.98
CA PHE A 18 -1.79 -3.40 -1.01
C PHE A 18 -1.52 -2.07 -1.70
N ALA A 19 -0.93 -1.12 -0.98
CA ALA A 19 -0.57 0.18 -1.53
C ALA A 19 0.88 0.18 -1.98
N ALA A 20 1.14 0.70 -3.17
CA ALA A 20 2.45 1.06 -3.69
C ALA A 20 2.50 2.60 -3.83
N VAL A 21 3.04 3.26 -2.81
CA VAL A 21 3.12 4.72 -2.70
C VAL A 21 4.44 5.23 -3.26
N MET A 22 4.39 6.12 -4.25
CA MET A 22 5.56 6.77 -4.82
C MET A 22 5.80 8.15 -4.19
N LEU A 23 6.96 8.30 -3.55
CA LEU A 23 7.46 9.54 -2.94
C LEU A 23 8.99 9.60 -3.07
N THR A 24 9.59 10.78 -2.91
CA THR A 24 11.01 10.85 -2.56
C THR A 24 11.19 10.55 -1.07
N PRO A 25 12.36 10.04 -0.63
CA PRO A 25 12.66 9.90 0.79
C PRO A 25 12.50 11.20 1.59
N GLU A 26 12.89 12.34 1.01
CA GLU A 26 12.78 13.66 1.65
C GLU A 26 11.32 14.08 1.82
N ALA A 27 10.47 13.82 0.82
CA ALA A 27 9.04 14.10 0.90
C ALA A 27 8.36 13.22 1.96
N ALA A 28 8.69 11.93 2.02
CA ALA A 28 8.18 11.02 3.04
C ALA A 28 8.57 11.49 4.46
N ALA A 29 9.85 11.83 4.67
CA ALA A 29 10.33 12.35 5.94
C ALA A 29 9.68 13.69 6.32
N ALA A 30 9.50 14.60 5.36
CA ALA A 30 8.86 15.89 5.59
C ALA A 30 7.37 15.76 5.97
N ILE A 31 6.63 14.88 5.30
CA ILE A 31 5.23 14.55 5.66
C ILE A 31 5.21 14.02 7.10
N HIS A 32 6.09 13.09 7.44
CA HIS A 32 6.14 12.46 8.76
C HIS A 32 6.44 13.46 9.86
N ALA A 33 7.49 14.27 9.68
CA ALA A 33 7.88 15.32 10.61
C ALA A 33 6.75 16.33 10.82
N ARG A 34 6.10 16.76 9.73
CA ARG A 34 4.97 17.70 9.82
C ARG A 34 3.77 17.08 10.52
N PHE A 35 3.43 15.84 10.19
CA PHE A 35 2.33 15.11 10.80
C PHE A 35 2.53 15.00 12.31
N ARG A 36 3.71 14.54 12.76
CA ARG A 36 4.04 14.42 14.19
C ARG A 36 4.02 15.74 14.92
N ALA A 37 4.52 16.82 14.31
CA ALA A 37 4.52 18.14 14.92
C ALA A 37 3.11 18.66 15.22
N VAL A 38 2.12 18.28 14.41
CA VAL A 38 0.71 18.70 14.59
C VAL A 38 -0.07 17.77 15.51
N THR A 39 0.13 16.46 15.39
CA THR A 39 -0.66 15.46 16.13
C THR A 39 -0.07 15.10 17.49
N GLY A 40 1.22 15.38 17.70
CA GLY A 40 1.96 14.92 18.86
C GLY A 40 2.22 13.40 18.86
N LEU A 41 2.00 12.70 17.73
CA LEU A 41 2.18 11.26 17.63
C LEU A 41 3.62 10.86 18.03
N ARG A 42 3.71 9.97 19.03
CA ARG A 42 4.94 9.30 19.44
C ARG A 42 4.90 7.84 19.00
N GLY A 43 6.04 7.31 18.59
CA GLY A 43 6.14 5.94 18.09
C GLY A 43 5.65 5.80 16.63
N GLU A 44 5.31 4.59 16.22
CA GLU A 44 4.96 4.26 14.85
C GLU A 44 3.60 4.84 14.42
N LEU A 45 3.54 5.42 13.22
CA LEU A 45 2.30 5.76 12.54
C LEU A 45 1.70 4.48 11.94
N LYS A 46 0.51 4.10 12.42
CA LYS A 46 -0.27 3.00 11.85
C LYS A 46 -1.65 3.49 11.42
N GLY A 47 -2.07 3.19 10.20
CA GLY A 47 -3.37 3.54 9.64
C GLY A 47 -4.53 3.02 10.48
N SER A 48 -4.39 1.82 11.05
CA SER A 48 -5.39 1.25 11.95
C SER A 48 -5.56 2.00 13.27
N ARG A 49 -4.56 2.81 13.69
CA ARG A 49 -4.49 3.45 15.01
C ARG A 49 -4.79 4.96 15.00
N ILE A 50 -4.86 5.58 13.82
CA ILE A 50 -5.16 7.02 13.70
C ILE A 50 -6.66 7.29 13.59
N SER A 51 -7.06 8.45 14.07
CA SER A 51 -8.41 9.01 13.92
C SER A 51 -8.71 9.41 12.47
N LEU A 52 -9.98 9.71 12.18
CA LEU A 52 -10.39 10.19 10.85
C LEU A 52 -9.77 11.56 10.51
N THR A 53 -9.64 12.45 11.49
CA THR A 53 -9.03 13.77 11.29
C THR A 53 -7.55 13.65 10.98
N GLU A 54 -6.84 12.80 11.71
CA GLU A 54 -5.43 12.50 11.44
C GLU A 54 -5.24 11.85 10.07
N ARG A 55 -6.10 10.90 9.69
CA ARG A 55 -6.07 10.30 8.36
C ARG A 55 -6.26 11.35 7.26
N ALA A 56 -7.27 12.19 7.39
CA ALA A 56 -7.50 13.28 6.45
C ALA A 56 -6.29 14.21 6.36
N TYR A 57 -5.69 14.56 7.50
CA TYR A 57 -4.53 15.42 7.54
C TYR A 57 -3.30 14.80 6.86
N LEU A 58 -3.02 13.52 7.10
CA LEU A 58 -1.91 12.82 6.45
C LEU A 58 -2.11 12.74 4.94
N LEU A 59 -3.33 12.40 4.47
CA LEU A 59 -3.62 12.28 3.05
C LEU A 59 -3.57 13.64 2.34
N GLU A 60 -3.94 14.72 3.02
CA GLU A 60 -3.75 16.08 2.53
C GLU A 60 -2.26 16.44 2.39
N LEU A 61 -1.42 16.10 3.38
CA LEU A 61 0.03 16.32 3.30
C LEU A 61 0.65 15.49 2.16
N PHE A 62 0.20 14.26 2.00
CA PHE A 62 0.61 13.36 0.93
C PHE A 62 0.33 13.94 -0.46
N ASP A 63 -0.90 14.42 -0.70
CA ASP A 63 -1.26 15.00 -2.00
C ASP A 63 -0.48 16.31 -2.28
N ARG A 64 -0.35 17.19 -1.27
CA ARG A 64 0.44 18.43 -1.38
C ARG A 64 1.90 18.20 -1.68
N ALA A 65 2.47 17.10 -1.20
CA ALA A 65 3.84 16.71 -1.49
C ALA A 65 4.01 16.10 -2.89
N GLY A 66 2.95 16.01 -3.69
CA GLY A 66 2.96 15.38 -5.01
C GLY A 66 2.97 13.85 -4.93
N GLY A 67 2.58 13.29 -3.78
CA GLY A 67 2.50 11.84 -3.58
C GLY A 67 1.51 11.18 -4.54
N ARG A 68 1.87 9.99 -5.01
CA ARG A 68 1.00 9.20 -5.89
C ARG A 68 0.97 7.75 -5.43
N ALA A 69 -0.15 7.05 -5.63
CA ALA A 69 -0.27 5.66 -5.23
C ALA A 69 -1.05 4.83 -6.26
N TRP A 70 -0.61 3.59 -6.43
CA TRP A 70 -1.45 2.50 -6.90
C TRP A 70 -1.82 1.62 -5.71
N VAL A 71 -3.11 1.28 -5.60
CA VAL A 71 -3.60 0.38 -4.56
C VAL A 71 -4.26 -0.82 -5.23
N ALA A 72 -3.65 -1.99 -5.11
CA ALA A 72 -4.26 -3.24 -5.50
C ALA A 72 -5.27 -3.66 -4.43
N VAL A 73 -6.46 -4.12 -4.86
CA VAL A 73 -7.57 -4.43 -3.97
C VAL A 73 -8.18 -5.77 -4.36
N ALA A 74 -8.31 -6.68 -3.38
CA ALA A 74 -9.05 -7.91 -3.52
C ALA A 74 -10.20 -7.98 -2.50
N GLU A 75 -11.41 -8.19 -3.01
CA GLU A 75 -12.62 -8.46 -2.23
C GLU A 75 -12.87 -9.96 -2.19
N ARG A 76 -13.04 -10.54 -1.00
CA ARG A 76 -13.26 -11.99 -0.84
C ARG A 76 -14.46 -12.49 -1.67
N GLU A 77 -15.53 -11.71 -1.72
CA GLU A 77 -16.77 -12.08 -2.43
C GLU A 77 -16.62 -12.06 -3.96
N ARG A 78 -15.62 -11.35 -4.48
CA ARG A 78 -15.37 -11.17 -5.91
C ARG A 78 -14.17 -11.99 -6.40
N LEU A 79 -13.37 -12.52 -5.49
CA LEU A 79 -12.16 -13.26 -5.81
C LEU A 79 -12.53 -14.66 -6.31
N LEU A 80 -12.12 -14.96 -7.54
CA LEU A 80 -12.31 -16.27 -8.16
C LEU A 80 -11.43 -17.32 -7.48
N PRO A 81 -11.91 -18.58 -7.37
CA PRO A 81 -11.07 -19.67 -6.91
C PRO A 81 -9.92 -19.93 -7.89
N ASN A 82 -8.89 -20.61 -7.41
CA ASN A 82 -7.80 -21.12 -8.25
C ASN A 82 -8.36 -22.10 -9.30
N ALA A 83 -7.55 -22.43 -10.33
CA ALA A 83 -7.94 -23.37 -11.39
C ALA A 83 -8.37 -24.76 -10.87
N ASN A 84 -7.88 -25.16 -9.69
CA ASN A 84 -8.25 -26.40 -9.01
C ASN A 84 -9.49 -26.29 -8.11
N GLY A 85 -10.20 -25.16 -8.14
CA GLY A 85 -11.41 -24.89 -7.34
C GLY A 85 -11.16 -24.50 -5.88
N THR A 86 -9.90 -24.47 -5.43
CA THR A 86 -9.57 -24.05 -4.05
C THR A 86 -9.49 -22.53 -3.91
N PRO A 87 -9.78 -21.95 -2.74
CA PRO A 87 -9.54 -20.52 -2.52
C PRO A 87 -8.03 -20.21 -2.55
N PRO A 88 -7.64 -19.01 -3.02
CA PRO A 88 -6.27 -18.52 -2.91
C PRO A 88 -5.78 -18.51 -1.46
N SER A 89 -4.53 -18.88 -1.24
CA SER A 89 -3.90 -18.69 0.07
C SER A 89 -3.64 -17.21 0.35
N ASP A 90 -3.60 -16.83 1.63
CA ASP A 90 -3.32 -15.44 2.04
C ASP A 90 -1.96 -14.95 1.50
N LEU A 91 -0.94 -15.82 1.48
CA LEU A 91 0.38 -15.52 0.93
C LEU A 91 0.36 -15.35 -0.59
N ALA A 92 -0.36 -16.21 -1.31
CA ALA A 92 -0.48 -16.10 -2.76
C ALA A 92 -1.21 -14.79 -3.15
N LEU A 93 -2.26 -14.44 -2.40
CA LEU A 93 -2.95 -13.18 -2.62
C LEU A 93 -2.07 -11.96 -2.29
N TYR A 94 -1.36 -12.00 -1.17
CA TYR A 94 -0.41 -10.96 -0.79
C TYR A 94 0.62 -10.69 -1.91
N ALA A 95 1.24 -11.76 -2.43
CA ALA A 95 2.22 -11.64 -3.51
C ALA A 95 1.59 -11.09 -4.80
N ALA A 96 0.39 -11.55 -5.17
CA ALA A 96 -0.30 -11.09 -6.37
C ALA A 96 -0.74 -9.61 -6.27
N LEU A 97 -1.19 -9.16 -5.09
CA LEU A 97 -1.53 -7.75 -4.88
C LEU A 97 -0.30 -6.85 -4.92
N LEU A 98 0.82 -7.27 -4.31
CA LEU A 98 2.08 -6.54 -4.38
C LEU A 98 2.55 -6.42 -5.84
N ASP A 99 2.58 -7.53 -6.57
CA ASP A 99 2.97 -7.57 -7.98
C ASP A 99 2.06 -6.67 -8.84
N SER A 100 0.75 -6.72 -8.63
CA SER A 100 -0.20 -5.83 -9.31
C SER A 100 0.09 -4.35 -9.01
N ALA A 101 0.21 -3.96 -7.74
CA ALA A 101 0.40 -2.57 -7.34
C ALA A 101 1.74 -2.00 -7.86
N VAL A 102 2.82 -2.78 -7.81
CA VAL A 102 4.14 -2.39 -8.35
C VAL A 102 4.14 -2.43 -9.87
N GLY A 103 3.53 -3.45 -10.49
CA GLY A 103 3.46 -3.63 -11.93
C GLY A 103 2.76 -2.46 -12.63
N HIS A 104 1.74 -1.86 -12.01
CA HIS A 104 1.09 -0.65 -12.52
C HIS A 104 2.00 0.59 -12.55
N TRP A 105 3.06 0.63 -11.74
CA TRP A 105 4.04 1.72 -11.77
C TRP A 105 5.05 1.62 -12.92
N LEU A 106 5.33 0.42 -13.41
CA LEU A 106 6.39 0.20 -14.40
C LEU A 106 6.16 0.98 -15.71
N PRO A 107 4.95 1.00 -16.32
CA PRO A 107 4.70 1.82 -17.51
C PRO A 107 4.80 3.32 -17.24
N GLU A 108 4.38 3.78 -16.07
CA GLU A 108 4.33 5.21 -15.72
C GLU A 108 5.69 5.80 -15.40
N THR A 109 6.60 5.00 -14.86
CA THR A 109 7.98 5.41 -14.59
C THR A 109 8.86 5.36 -15.84
N GLY A 110 8.31 4.91 -16.99
CA GLY A 110 9.08 4.74 -18.23
C GLY A 110 10.19 3.70 -18.10
N GLY A 111 10.05 2.74 -17.16
CA GLY A 111 11.09 1.80 -16.80
C GLY A 111 12.28 2.41 -16.05
N VAL A 112 12.17 3.65 -15.55
CA VAL A 112 13.28 4.32 -14.83
C VAL A 112 13.41 3.80 -13.39
N CYS A 113 14.66 3.82 -12.91
CA CYS A 113 15.07 3.33 -11.61
C CYS A 113 14.27 3.89 -10.44
N THR A 114 13.49 2.99 -9.85
CA THR A 114 12.67 3.24 -8.68
C THR A 114 12.94 2.11 -7.70
N ASP A 115 13.52 2.46 -6.55
CA ASP A 115 13.66 1.50 -5.46
C ASP A 115 12.26 1.14 -4.95
N VAL A 116 12.04 -0.15 -4.70
CA VAL A 116 10.82 -0.67 -4.11
C VAL A 116 11.16 -1.12 -2.68
N VAL A 117 10.50 -0.53 -1.71
CA VAL A 117 10.68 -0.79 -0.28
C VAL A 117 9.41 -1.43 0.25
N ILE A 118 9.48 -2.69 0.65
CA ILE A 118 8.34 -3.51 1.06
C ILE A 118 8.37 -3.68 2.58
N ASP A 119 7.23 -3.51 3.25
CA ASP A 119 7.11 -3.81 4.68
C ASP A 119 7.51 -5.27 4.99
N ASP A 120 8.25 -5.46 6.07
CA ASP A 120 8.76 -6.76 6.49
C ASP A 120 7.98 -7.42 7.64
N GLY A 121 6.82 -6.88 8.01
CA GLY A 121 6.13 -7.20 9.26
C GLY A 121 5.11 -8.34 9.21
N ARG A 122 4.57 -8.69 8.02
CA ARG A 122 3.43 -9.62 7.92
C ARG A 122 3.81 -11.10 8.05
N TYR A 123 4.90 -11.52 7.40
CA TYR A 123 5.29 -12.93 7.29
C TYR A 123 6.72 -13.16 7.80
N ASP A 124 7.07 -14.43 7.96
CA ASP A 124 8.44 -14.84 8.30
C ASP A 124 9.47 -14.24 7.31
N PRO A 125 10.65 -13.78 7.78
CA PRO A 125 11.65 -13.16 6.93
C PRO A 125 12.08 -14.00 5.72
N ALA A 126 12.10 -15.33 5.82
CA ALA A 126 12.45 -16.19 4.70
C ALA A 126 11.35 -16.22 3.62
N ILE A 127 10.08 -16.09 4.02
CA ILE A 127 8.95 -15.94 3.09
C ILE A 127 9.05 -14.60 2.37
N LEU A 128 9.23 -13.51 3.11
CA LEU A 128 9.30 -12.16 2.54
C LEU A 128 10.52 -11.97 1.64
N THR A 129 11.65 -12.61 1.96
CA THR A 129 12.84 -12.63 1.09
C THR A 129 12.48 -13.18 -0.29
N ARG A 130 11.74 -14.30 -0.35
CA ARG A 130 11.29 -14.90 -1.62
C ARG A 130 10.32 -14.01 -2.37
N VAL A 131 9.36 -13.38 -1.69
CA VAL A 131 8.43 -12.43 -2.32
C VAL A 131 9.21 -11.24 -2.91
N ARG A 132 10.15 -10.67 -2.15
CA ARG A 132 11.04 -9.59 -2.60
C ARG A 132 11.88 -10.02 -3.81
N ASP A 133 12.38 -11.25 -3.84
CA ASP A 133 13.15 -11.77 -4.98
C ASP A 133 12.29 -11.86 -6.25
N THR A 134 11.02 -12.27 -6.13
CA THR A 134 10.07 -12.24 -7.25
C THR A 134 9.88 -10.82 -7.79
N ILE A 135 9.66 -9.84 -6.90
CA ILE A 135 9.55 -8.43 -7.30
C ILE A 135 10.85 -7.94 -7.95
N GLN A 136 12.01 -8.27 -7.38
CA GLN A 136 13.32 -7.94 -7.98
C GLN A 136 13.48 -8.52 -9.38
N ALA A 137 13.00 -9.73 -9.63
CA ALA A 137 13.04 -10.35 -10.94
C ALA A 137 12.17 -9.58 -11.96
N GLY A 138 10.98 -9.14 -11.55
CA GLY A 138 10.11 -8.29 -12.36
C GLY A 138 10.69 -6.90 -12.64
N LEU A 139 11.37 -6.29 -11.67
CA LEU A 139 12.10 -5.02 -11.85
C LEU A 139 13.32 -5.17 -12.77
N GLY A 140 13.94 -6.35 -12.81
CA GLY A 140 15.18 -6.59 -13.55
C GLY A 140 16.31 -5.67 -13.07
N HIS A 141 16.98 -5.03 -14.03
CA HIS A 141 18.07 -4.07 -13.75
C HIS A 141 17.58 -2.64 -13.55
N TRP A 142 16.28 -2.41 -13.70
CA TRP A 142 15.73 -1.06 -13.65
C TRP A 142 15.68 -0.54 -12.24
N GLY A 143 15.38 -1.35 -11.22
CA GLY A 143 15.33 -0.90 -9.82
C GLY A 143 15.76 -1.97 -8.82
N ARG A 144 15.71 -1.63 -7.53
CA ARG A 144 16.04 -2.56 -6.44
C ARG A 144 14.86 -2.76 -5.52
N ALA A 145 14.52 -4.03 -5.28
CA ALA A 145 13.56 -4.39 -4.24
C ALA A 145 14.29 -4.63 -2.90
N SER A 146 13.72 -4.13 -1.82
CA SER A 146 14.24 -4.27 -0.46
C SER A 146 13.11 -4.45 0.55
N LEU A 147 13.44 -5.07 1.69
CA LEU A 147 12.55 -5.21 2.84
C LEU A 147 12.91 -4.14 3.87
N ALA A 148 11.93 -3.61 4.58
CA ALA A 148 12.15 -2.62 5.63
C ALA A 148 11.19 -2.79 6.82
N ASP A 149 11.74 -2.64 8.03
CA ASP A 149 10.96 -2.45 9.26
C ASP A 149 10.15 -1.17 9.16
N SER A 150 8.82 -1.29 9.14
CA SER A 150 7.90 -0.15 9.06
C SER A 150 8.20 0.91 10.11
N ARG A 151 8.65 0.56 11.32
CA ARG A 151 8.99 1.54 12.37
C ARG A 151 10.10 2.50 11.98
N ARG A 152 10.94 2.12 11.02
CA ARG A 152 12.12 2.86 10.56
C ARG A 152 11.93 3.45 9.17
N SER A 153 10.77 3.26 8.54
CA SER A 153 10.49 3.73 7.19
C SER A 153 9.25 4.61 7.16
N ASP A 154 9.47 5.92 7.03
CA ASP A 154 8.40 6.91 6.96
C ASP A 154 7.46 6.65 5.77
N GLY A 155 8.04 6.26 4.63
CA GLY A 155 7.27 5.95 3.42
C GLY A 155 6.41 4.70 3.54
N VAL A 156 6.90 3.64 4.19
CA VAL A 156 6.11 2.43 4.46
C VAL A 156 4.94 2.74 5.40
N GLN A 157 5.17 3.54 6.46
CA GLN A 157 4.07 3.98 7.34
C GLN A 157 3.01 4.81 6.60
N ILE A 158 3.40 5.61 5.60
CA ILE A 158 2.43 6.32 4.74
C ILE A 158 1.67 5.31 3.86
N ALA A 159 2.36 4.32 3.30
CA ALA A 159 1.74 3.24 2.53
C ALA A 159 0.72 2.44 3.37
N ASP A 160 1.00 2.17 4.65
CA ASP A 160 0.03 1.56 5.58
C ASP A 160 -1.24 2.38 5.66
N VAL A 161 -1.12 3.70 5.86
CA VAL A 161 -2.32 4.57 5.95
C VAL A 161 -3.11 4.54 4.66
N VAL A 162 -2.47 4.58 3.50
CA VAL A 162 -3.14 4.50 2.20
C VAL A 162 -3.83 3.14 2.03
N ALA A 163 -3.11 2.03 2.22
CA ALA A 163 -3.64 0.66 2.13
C ALA A 163 -4.83 0.47 3.08
N ASN A 164 -4.66 0.87 4.35
CA ASN A 164 -5.68 0.78 5.37
C ASN A 164 -6.91 1.64 5.06
N SER A 165 -6.75 2.80 4.41
CA SER A 165 -7.87 3.64 4.02
C SER A 165 -8.77 2.91 3.02
N LEU A 166 -8.17 2.36 1.96
CA LEU A 166 -8.90 1.59 0.95
C LEU A 166 -9.49 0.31 1.55
N TYR A 167 -8.74 -0.39 2.41
CA TYR A 167 -9.26 -1.58 3.10
C TYR A 167 -10.54 -1.28 3.89
N ASN A 168 -10.61 -0.17 4.63
CA ASN A 168 -11.82 0.16 5.40
C ASN A 168 -13.04 0.40 4.50
N ILE A 169 -12.84 0.91 3.28
CA ILE A 169 -13.90 1.08 2.27
C ILE A 169 -14.30 -0.29 1.72
N THR A 170 -13.33 -1.04 1.22
CA THR A 170 -13.53 -2.34 0.58
C THR A 170 -14.16 -3.36 1.52
N ALA A 171 -13.69 -3.45 2.77
CA ALA A 171 -14.26 -4.32 3.80
C ALA A 171 -15.56 -3.78 4.42
N ARG A 172 -16.09 -2.66 3.92
CA ARG A 172 -17.35 -2.04 4.38
C ARG A 172 -17.39 -1.81 5.90
N SER A 173 -16.28 -1.36 6.46
CA SER A 173 -16.17 -1.07 7.89
C SER A 173 -17.16 0.02 8.32
N GLN A 174 -17.40 0.16 9.62
CA GLN A 174 -18.23 1.26 10.18
C GLN A 174 -17.75 2.66 9.78
N ARG A 175 -16.46 2.81 9.44
CA ARG A 175 -15.85 4.09 9.05
C ARG A 175 -15.79 4.29 7.54
N ALA A 176 -16.23 3.31 6.74
CA ALA A 176 -16.10 3.28 5.29
C ALA A 176 -16.60 4.57 4.63
N HIS A 177 -17.81 5.02 4.97
CA HIS A 177 -18.40 6.22 4.36
C HIS A 177 -17.54 7.47 4.58
N ARG A 178 -17.08 7.72 5.82
CA ARG A 178 -16.27 8.91 6.13
C ARG A 178 -14.87 8.83 5.53
N ILE A 179 -14.27 7.64 5.48
CA ILE A 179 -12.98 7.43 4.80
C ILE A 179 -13.14 7.60 3.29
N GLY A 180 -14.27 7.18 2.72
CA GLY A 180 -14.65 7.43 1.33
C GLY A 180 -14.64 8.92 0.98
N ILE A 181 -15.30 9.75 1.80
CA ILE A 181 -15.30 11.22 1.62
C ILE A 181 -13.89 11.79 1.66
N ILE A 182 -13.03 11.29 2.56
CA ILE A 182 -11.63 11.75 2.65
C ILE A 182 -10.85 11.40 1.38
N LEU A 183 -11.07 10.21 0.82
CA LEU A 183 -10.33 9.72 -0.35
C LEU A 183 -10.86 10.24 -1.68
N GLU A 184 -12.13 10.62 -1.75
CA GLU A 184 -12.80 11.10 -2.97
C GLU A 184 -11.96 12.11 -3.77
N PRO A 185 -11.41 13.19 -3.20
CA PRO A 185 -10.59 14.14 -3.96
C PRO A 185 -9.30 13.51 -4.52
N LEU A 186 -8.65 12.60 -3.78
CA LEU A 186 -7.43 11.92 -4.23
C LEU A 186 -7.70 10.89 -5.34
N LEU A 187 -8.87 10.25 -5.31
CA LEU A 187 -9.33 9.36 -6.37
C LEU A 187 -9.69 10.15 -7.63
N ALA A 188 -10.42 11.27 -7.47
CA ALA A 188 -10.83 12.13 -8.58
C ALA A 188 -9.62 12.77 -9.29
N SER A 189 -8.60 13.20 -8.55
CA SER A 189 -7.36 13.75 -9.10
C SER A 189 -6.40 12.69 -9.64
N ARG A 190 -6.71 11.40 -9.44
CA ARG A 190 -5.83 10.25 -9.68
C ARG A 190 -4.51 10.30 -8.91
N ALA A 191 -4.47 11.03 -7.79
CA ALA A 191 -3.37 10.93 -6.84
C ALA A 191 -3.32 9.52 -6.23
N ILE A 192 -4.47 8.91 -5.98
CA ILE A 192 -4.62 7.50 -5.64
C ILE A 192 -5.40 6.82 -6.76
N ARG A 193 -4.90 5.68 -7.24
CA ARG A 193 -5.55 4.84 -8.25
C ARG A 193 -5.73 3.44 -7.71
N VAL A 194 -6.83 2.81 -8.10
CA VAL A 194 -7.21 1.47 -7.61
C VAL A 194 -7.11 0.47 -8.75
N ALA A 195 -6.48 -0.66 -8.48
CA ALA A 195 -6.43 -1.82 -9.36
C ALA A 195 -7.17 -2.98 -8.68
N GLU A 196 -8.27 -3.44 -9.26
CA GLU A 196 -9.02 -4.58 -8.70
C GLU A 196 -8.39 -5.90 -9.13
N LEU A 197 -8.15 -6.78 -8.15
CA LEU A 197 -7.69 -8.14 -8.36
C LEU A 197 -8.84 -9.12 -8.08
N ILE A 198 -9.45 -9.62 -9.15
CA ILE A 198 -10.54 -10.60 -9.10
C ILE A 198 -10.06 -12.04 -9.34
N GLN A 199 -8.85 -12.22 -9.86
CA GLN A 199 -8.25 -13.51 -10.14
C GLN A 199 -6.74 -13.40 -9.95
N LEU A 200 -6.13 -14.43 -9.37
CA LEU A 200 -4.67 -14.50 -9.29
C LEU A 200 -4.09 -14.85 -10.67
N PRO A 201 -2.90 -14.32 -11.01
CA PRO A 201 -2.20 -14.67 -12.24
C PRO A 201 -1.80 -16.15 -12.33
#